data_AF-A0A1V6F957-F1
#
_entry.id   AF-A0A1V6F957-F1
#
_cell.length_a   1.000
_cell.length_b   1.000
_cell.length_c   1.000
_cell.angle_alpha   90.00
_cell.angle_beta   90.00
_cell.angle_gamma   90.00
#
_symmetry.space_group_name_H-M   'P 1'
#
loop_
_entity.id
_entity.type
_entity.pdbx_description
1 polymer ?
#
loop_
_entity_poly.entity_id
_entity_poly.type
_entity_poly.pdbx_seq_one_letter_code
_entity_poly.pdbx_strand_id
1 'polypeptide(L)'
;MYENERFLRISDTDSCFSDHRLKKQYFALFDWYKRNLEYEIFLASNKLRYKINQGEVYEIDFGRNVGSELNERHYAVVLHHSDVEAQNIVVVPLTTKIHYSYGEAIELGYLPEIKTNEKSYAKISQIRTVDKARIYLRPIIHTVNNKPCKDTYGPVTKLTAKQFKLVIDGLNKLLNNQL
;
A
#
# COMPACT_ATOMS: atom_id res chain seq x y z
N MET A 1 -4.89 34.00 -4.14
CA MET A 1 -5.28 32.78 -4.88
C MET A 1 -6.25 32.02 -3.97
N TYR A 2 -7.53 32.01 -4.29
CA TYR A 2 -8.54 31.37 -3.43
C TYR A 2 -8.44 29.84 -3.61
N GLU A 3 -8.43 29.07 -2.51
CA GLU A 3 -8.37 27.58 -2.55
C GLU A 3 -9.41 26.95 -3.48
N ASN A 4 -10.52 27.65 -3.69
CA ASN A 4 -11.66 27.22 -4.52
C ASN A 4 -11.35 27.15 -6.02
N GLU A 5 -10.30 27.83 -6.50
CA GLU A 5 -9.90 27.83 -7.91
C GLU A 5 -8.88 26.74 -8.26
N ARG A 6 -8.47 25.92 -7.28
CA ARG A 6 -7.48 24.84 -7.48
C ARG A 6 -7.97 23.75 -8.45
N PHE A 7 -9.28 23.52 -8.53
CA PHE A 7 -9.84 22.43 -9.32
C PHE A 7 -10.48 22.96 -10.61
N LEU A 8 -10.00 22.45 -11.76
CA LEU A 8 -10.69 22.63 -13.03
C LEU A 8 -12.00 21.83 -12.99
N ARG A 9 -13.12 22.54 -12.89
CA ARG A 9 -14.46 21.92 -12.99
C ARG A 9 -14.76 21.66 -14.45
N ILE A 10 -14.56 20.42 -14.89
CA ILE A 10 -15.18 19.91 -16.10
C ILE A 10 -16.63 19.62 -15.72
N SER A 11 -17.57 20.27 -16.39
CA SER A 11 -18.99 20.24 -16.04
C SER A 11 -19.58 18.84 -16.18
N ASP A 12 -19.79 18.15 -15.06
CA ASP A 12 -20.57 16.91 -15.01
C ASP A 12 -21.90 17.17 -14.29
N THR A 13 -22.93 17.40 -15.09
CA THR A 13 -24.32 17.20 -14.69
C THR A 13 -24.57 15.71 -14.54
N ASP A 14 -24.77 15.22 -13.31
CA ASP A 14 -25.66 14.09 -13.01
C ASP A 14 -25.80 13.88 -11.49
N SER A 15 -26.76 14.60 -10.92
CA SER A 15 -27.17 14.49 -9.52
C SER A 15 -28.28 13.46 -9.37
N CYS A 16 -27.98 12.16 -9.23
CA CYS A 16 -29.01 11.22 -8.79
C CYS A 16 -28.56 9.96 -8.00
N PHE A 17 -27.28 9.78 -7.66
CA PHE A 17 -26.85 8.62 -6.85
C PHE A 17 -25.88 9.00 -5.73
N SER A 18 -26.30 9.87 -4.81
CA SER A 18 -25.38 10.52 -3.86
C SER A 18 -25.45 9.99 -2.42
N ASP A 19 -26.62 9.78 -1.82
CA ASP A 19 -26.69 9.72 -0.34
C ASP A 19 -26.02 8.48 0.30
N HIS A 20 -26.26 7.26 -0.22
CA HIS A 20 -25.63 6.06 0.37
C HIS A 20 -24.12 6.02 0.14
N ARG A 21 -23.65 6.48 -1.03
CA ARG A 21 -22.23 6.55 -1.39
C ARG A 21 -21.50 7.57 -0.52
N LEU A 22 -22.13 8.71 -0.24
CA LEU A 22 -21.63 9.75 0.65
C LEU A 22 -21.48 9.22 2.09
N LYS A 23 -22.52 8.58 2.65
CA LYS A 23 -22.46 7.99 4.01
C LYS A 23 -21.28 7.02 4.15
N LYS A 24 -21.11 6.10 3.20
CA LYS A 24 -19.96 5.17 3.18
C LYS A 24 -18.62 5.90 3.10
N GLN A 25 -18.54 6.96 2.29
CA GLN A 25 -17.32 7.77 2.18
C GLN A 25 -16.98 8.47 3.50
N TYR A 26 -17.96 9.02 4.21
CA TYR A 26 -17.76 9.65 5.53
C TYR A 26 -17.30 8.63 6.58
N PHE A 27 -17.97 7.48 6.69
CA PHE A 27 -17.54 6.44 7.63
C PHE A 27 -16.08 6.03 7.41
N ALA A 28 -15.71 5.76 6.15
CA ALA A 28 -14.33 5.40 5.83
C ALA A 28 -13.34 6.57 6.05
N LEU A 29 -13.79 7.83 6.00
CA LEU A 29 -12.95 8.99 6.35
C LEU A 29 -12.73 9.06 7.88
N PHE A 30 -13.79 8.86 8.66
CA PHE A 30 -13.69 8.81 10.12
C PHE A 30 -12.84 7.64 10.60
N ASP A 31 -13.00 6.46 10.00
CA ASP A 31 -12.16 5.29 10.28
C ASP A 31 -10.69 5.59 9.98
N TRP A 32 -10.40 6.18 8.82
CA TRP A 32 -9.04 6.62 8.49
C TRP A 32 -8.51 7.63 9.53
N TYR A 33 -9.29 8.64 9.90
CA TYR A 33 -8.86 9.64 10.90
C TYR A 33 -8.54 8.99 12.24
N LYS A 34 -9.40 8.06 12.69
CA LYS A 34 -9.16 7.26 13.90
C LYS A 34 -7.84 6.48 13.81
N ARG A 35 -7.56 5.79 12.70
CA ARG A 35 -6.28 5.08 12.50
C ARG A 35 -5.08 6.01 12.57
N ASN A 36 -5.15 7.21 11.98
CA ASN A 36 -4.04 8.17 12.07
C ASN A 36 -3.83 8.66 13.50
N LEU A 37 -4.91 8.92 14.25
CA LEU A 37 -4.79 9.28 15.67
C LEU A 37 -4.12 8.16 16.46
N GLU A 38 -4.47 6.90 16.20
CA GLU A 38 -3.83 5.74 16.84
C GLU A 38 -2.33 5.68 16.53
N TYR A 39 -1.91 5.96 15.28
CA TYR A 39 -0.50 6.03 14.93
C TYR A 39 0.24 7.15 15.66
N GLU A 40 -0.33 8.36 15.73
CA GLU A 40 0.29 9.49 16.42
C GLU A 40 0.45 9.22 17.92
N ILE A 41 -0.61 8.72 18.58
CA ILE A 41 -0.55 8.35 20.01
C ILE A 41 0.50 7.26 20.25
N PHE A 42 0.56 6.27 19.35
CA PHE A 42 1.54 5.19 19.44
C PHE A 42 2.98 5.71 19.30
N LEU A 43 3.24 6.57 18.31
CA LEU A 43 4.57 7.16 18.06
C LEU A 43 4.99 8.15 19.14
N ALA A 44 4.05 8.85 19.78
CA ALA A 44 4.34 9.72 20.92
C ALA A 44 4.87 8.94 22.13
N SER A 45 4.42 7.69 22.29
CA SER A 45 4.75 6.85 23.46
C SER A 45 5.85 5.82 23.18
N ASN A 46 6.06 5.43 21.92
CA ASN A 46 6.92 4.31 21.54
C ASN A 46 7.81 4.67 20.34
N LYS A 47 9.01 4.09 20.30
CA LYS A 47 9.88 4.11 19.12
C LYS A 47 9.94 2.73 18.48
N LEU A 48 9.74 2.67 17.17
CA LEU A 48 9.83 1.43 16.41
C LEU A 48 11.30 1.11 16.10
N ARG A 49 11.78 -0.02 16.63
CA ARG A 49 13.16 -0.47 16.50
C ARG A 49 13.23 -1.90 15.98
N TYR A 50 13.04 -2.04 14.68
CA TYR A 50 13.16 -3.33 14.00
C TYR A 50 13.77 -3.16 12.61
N LYS A 51 14.50 -4.18 12.15
CA LYS A 51 15.08 -4.21 10.80
C LYS A 51 14.05 -4.70 9.79
N ILE A 52 14.16 -4.19 8.57
CA ILE A 52 13.38 -4.62 7.42
C ILE A 52 14.36 -4.84 6.27
N ASN A 53 14.24 -5.96 5.56
CA ASN A 53 15.14 -6.30 4.48
C ASN A 53 14.51 -6.10 3.10
N GLN A 54 15.37 -5.87 2.12
CA GLN A 54 14.97 -5.81 0.73
C GLN A 54 14.30 -7.10 0.26
N GLY A 55 13.25 -6.96 -0.54
CA GLY A 55 12.48 -8.06 -1.13
C GLY A 55 11.46 -8.70 -0.19
N GLU A 56 11.42 -8.31 1.08
CA GLU A 56 10.35 -8.72 2.01
C GLU A 56 9.02 -8.07 1.61
N VAL A 57 7.93 -8.78 1.88
CA VAL A 57 6.56 -8.31 1.60
C VAL A 57 5.80 -8.16 2.91
N TYR A 58 5.22 -6.99 3.11
CA TYR A 58 4.41 -6.67 4.30
C TYR A 58 3.02 -6.20 3.90
N GLU A 59 2.05 -6.36 4.81
CA GLU A 59 0.80 -5.61 4.77
C GLU A 59 1.06 -4.19 5.30
N ILE A 60 0.66 -3.18 4.53
CA ILE A 60 0.92 -1.77 4.82
C ILE A 60 -0.35 -0.96 4.64
N ASP A 61 -0.66 -0.07 5.59
CA ASP A 61 -1.75 0.92 5.45
C ASP A 61 -1.28 2.15 4.68
N PHE A 62 -1.73 2.27 3.43
CA PHE A 62 -1.47 3.43 2.59
C PHE A 62 -2.36 4.64 2.96
N GLY A 63 -3.30 4.47 3.89
CA GLY A 63 -4.22 5.51 4.33
C GLY A 63 -5.25 5.85 3.26
N ARG A 64 -5.78 7.07 3.32
CA ARG A 64 -6.75 7.59 2.36
C ARG A 64 -6.12 8.75 1.61
N ASN A 65 -5.77 8.48 0.37
CA ASN A 65 -5.12 9.36 -0.59
C ASN A 65 -6.13 9.86 -1.63
N VAL A 66 -5.68 10.76 -2.50
CA VAL A 66 -6.54 11.52 -3.42
C VAL A 66 -6.65 10.81 -4.77
N GLY A 67 -7.87 10.80 -5.33
CA GLY A 67 -8.11 10.30 -6.68
C GLY A 67 -7.74 8.82 -6.86
N SER A 68 -6.90 8.55 -7.86
CA SER A 68 -6.49 7.20 -8.28
C SER A 68 -5.26 6.67 -7.54
N GLU A 69 -4.78 7.39 -6.53
CA GLU A 69 -3.72 6.90 -5.65
C GLU A 69 -4.17 5.68 -4.86
N LEU A 70 -3.21 4.84 -4.47
CA LEU A 70 -3.52 3.62 -3.71
C LEU A 70 -4.07 3.97 -2.34
N ASN A 71 -5.18 3.35 -1.95
CA ASN A 71 -5.85 3.59 -0.67
C ASN A 71 -5.95 2.32 0.14
N GLU A 72 -6.11 2.45 1.45
CA GLU A 72 -6.29 1.36 2.41
C GLU A 72 -5.09 0.40 2.47
N ARG A 73 -5.32 -0.79 3.02
CA ARG A 73 -4.27 -1.78 3.28
C ARG A 73 -4.00 -2.61 2.06
N HIS A 74 -2.73 -2.70 1.69
CA HIS A 74 -2.26 -3.52 0.58
C HIS A 74 -0.96 -4.22 0.98
N TYR A 75 -0.67 -5.35 0.33
CA TYR A 75 0.67 -5.91 0.38
C TYR A 75 1.62 -5.03 -0.42
N ALA A 76 2.87 -4.91 0.03
CA ALA A 76 3.89 -4.17 -0.68
C ALA A 76 5.28 -4.78 -0.47
N VAL A 77 6.10 -4.70 -1.52
CA VAL A 77 7.47 -5.19 -1.52
C VAL A 77 8.40 -4.07 -1.05
N VAL A 78 9.31 -4.39 -0.14
CA VAL A 78 10.32 -3.46 0.34
C VAL A 78 11.48 -3.37 -0.66
N LEU A 79 11.83 -2.16 -1.07
CA LEU A 79 12.84 -1.93 -2.11
C LEU A 79 14.28 -1.83 -1.60
N HIS A 80 14.48 -1.55 -0.32
CA HIS A 80 15.82 -1.42 0.26
C HIS A 80 15.87 -1.90 1.71
N HIS A 81 17.06 -2.24 2.20
CA HIS A 81 17.25 -2.54 3.61
C HIS A 81 17.04 -1.28 4.46
N SER A 82 16.35 -1.42 5.58
CA SER A 82 16.13 -0.37 6.56
C SER A 82 16.58 -0.84 7.92
N ASP A 83 17.57 -0.12 8.46
CA ASP A 83 18.15 -0.40 9.77
C ASP A 83 17.18 -0.13 10.92
N VAL A 84 17.58 -0.54 12.12
CA VAL A 84 16.76 -0.45 13.34
C VAL A 84 16.30 0.98 13.63
N GLU A 85 17.16 1.97 13.38
CA GLU A 85 16.86 3.37 13.72
C GLU A 85 16.07 4.11 12.61
N ALA A 86 16.16 3.66 11.35
CA ALA A 86 15.43 4.28 10.25
C ALA A 86 13.92 4.07 10.44
N GLN A 87 13.12 5.13 10.35
CA GLN A 87 11.67 5.05 10.59
C GLN A 87 10.85 4.86 9.31
N ASN A 88 11.44 5.09 8.14
CA ASN A 88 10.76 4.97 6.87
C ASN A 88 11.38 3.89 5.97
N ILE A 89 10.59 3.43 5.01
CA ILE A 89 10.99 2.51 3.94
C ILE A 89 10.34 2.91 2.62
N VAL A 90 11.02 2.62 1.52
CA VAL A 90 10.44 2.73 0.18
C VAL A 90 9.88 1.38 -0.25
N VAL A 91 8.63 1.39 -0.71
CA VAL A 91 7.87 0.19 -1.06
C VAL A 91 7.20 0.32 -2.42
N VAL A 92 7.00 -0.83 -3.07
CA VAL A 92 6.16 -0.96 -4.27
C VAL A 92 4.91 -1.76 -3.90
N PRO A 93 3.71 -1.17 -4.01
CA PRO A 93 2.50 -1.88 -3.70
C PRO A 93 2.20 -3.02 -4.66
N LEU A 94 1.53 -4.04 -4.14
CA LEU A 94 1.07 -5.20 -4.88
C LEU A 94 -0.44 -5.14 -5.10
N THR A 95 -0.88 -5.70 -6.21
CA THR A 95 -2.29 -5.88 -6.54
C THR A 95 -2.51 -7.22 -7.20
N THR A 96 -3.71 -7.76 -7.07
CA THR A 96 -4.14 -8.93 -7.85
C THR A 96 -4.97 -8.54 -9.08
N LYS A 97 -5.40 -7.27 -9.15
CA LYS A 97 -6.25 -6.73 -10.22
C LYS A 97 -5.51 -5.64 -10.98
N ILE A 98 -5.33 -5.84 -12.28
CA ILE A 98 -4.88 -4.80 -13.18
C ILE A 98 -6.10 -4.04 -13.68
N HIS A 99 -6.07 -2.71 -13.55
CA HIS A 99 -6.88 -1.86 -14.42
C HIS A 99 -5.95 -0.87 -15.11
N TYR A 100 -6.13 -0.74 -16.42
CA TYR A 100 -5.35 0.16 -17.28
C TYR A 100 -5.37 1.62 -16.81
N SER A 101 -6.42 2.05 -16.10
CA SER A 101 -6.54 3.42 -15.59
C SER A 101 -5.69 3.74 -14.36
N TYR A 102 -5.08 2.75 -13.69
CA TYR A 102 -4.30 2.95 -12.46
C TYR A 102 -2.78 2.98 -12.68
N GLY A 103 -2.34 3.03 -13.94
CA GLY A 103 -0.93 3.08 -14.32
C GLY A 103 -0.29 1.70 -14.46
N GLU A 104 1.00 1.72 -14.75
CA GLU A 104 1.78 0.53 -15.11
C GLU A 104 2.03 -0.41 -13.93
N ALA A 105 1.96 -1.71 -14.22
CA ALA A 105 2.18 -2.79 -13.26
C ALA A 105 2.91 -3.98 -13.90
N ILE A 106 3.81 -4.61 -13.14
CA ILE A 106 4.62 -5.75 -13.60
C ILE A 106 4.07 -7.03 -13.01
N GLU A 107 3.91 -8.07 -13.82
CA GLU A 107 3.56 -9.40 -13.34
C GLU A 107 4.71 -10.04 -12.54
N LEU A 108 4.44 -10.41 -11.29
CA LEU A 108 5.36 -11.18 -10.44
C LEU A 108 5.01 -12.68 -10.37
N GLY A 109 3.82 -13.05 -10.85
CA GLY A 109 3.28 -14.41 -10.76
C GLY A 109 2.71 -14.70 -9.37
N TYR A 110 2.79 -15.96 -8.94
CA TYR A 110 2.30 -16.37 -7.63
C TYR A 110 3.34 -16.08 -6.54
N LEU A 111 2.87 -15.49 -5.44
CA LEU A 111 3.70 -15.24 -4.26
C LEU A 111 3.46 -16.34 -3.24
N PRO A 112 4.52 -16.97 -2.70
CA PRO A 112 4.36 -17.98 -1.67
C PRO A 112 3.72 -17.35 -0.44
N GLU A 113 2.93 -18.11 0.31
CA GLU A 113 2.27 -17.70 1.57
C GLU A 113 1.14 -16.67 1.41
N ILE A 114 1.03 -15.96 0.29
CA ILE A 114 -0.14 -15.13 0.01
C ILE A 114 -1.28 -16.02 -0.50
N LYS A 115 -2.33 -16.18 0.32
CA LYS A 115 -3.52 -16.95 -0.02
C LYS A 115 -4.40 -16.21 -1.05
N THR A 116 -3.98 -16.27 -2.30
CA THR A 116 -4.75 -15.80 -3.45
C THR A 116 -4.68 -16.82 -4.58
N ASN A 117 -5.77 -17.00 -5.30
CA ASN A 117 -5.79 -17.80 -6.54
C ASN A 117 -5.35 -16.97 -7.76
N GLU A 118 -5.17 -15.66 -7.57
CA GLU A 118 -4.82 -14.70 -8.61
C GLU A 118 -3.31 -14.44 -8.62
N LYS A 119 -2.77 -14.10 -9.79
CA LYS A 119 -1.39 -13.63 -9.90
C LYS A 119 -1.22 -12.28 -9.21
N SER A 120 -0.04 -12.04 -8.68
CA SER A 120 0.34 -10.76 -8.08
C SER A 120 1.07 -9.88 -9.08
N TYR A 121 0.75 -8.60 -9.08
CA TYR A 121 1.35 -7.57 -9.91
C TYR A 121 1.93 -6.46 -9.02
N ALA A 122 3.12 -6.00 -9.34
CA ALA A 122 3.77 -4.87 -8.69
C ALA A 122 3.39 -3.56 -9.38
N LYS A 123 2.69 -2.68 -8.67
CA LYS A 123 2.30 -1.34 -9.17
C LYS A 123 3.47 -0.36 -9.06
N ILE A 124 4.42 -0.49 -9.99
CA ILE A 124 5.63 0.34 -10.04
C ILE A 124 5.33 1.85 -10.16
N SER A 125 4.22 2.21 -10.82
CA SER A 125 3.74 3.59 -10.92
C SER A 125 3.30 4.20 -9.58
N GLN A 126 3.04 3.37 -8.57
CA GLN A 126 2.59 3.78 -7.24
C GLN A 126 3.66 3.54 -6.16
N ILE A 127 4.94 3.53 -6.56
CA ILE A 127 6.08 3.49 -5.63
C ILE A 127 6.00 4.65 -4.64
N ARG A 128 6.21 4.37 -3.35
CA ARG A 128 6.20 5.41 -2.32
C ARG A 128 6.94 5.04 -1.06
N THR A 129 7.25 6.08 -0.29
CA THR A 129 7.79 5.96 1.06
C THR A 129 6.65 5.81 2.07
N VAL A 130 6.84 4.95 3.06
CA VAL A 130 5.91 4.74 4.18
C VAL A 130 6.69 4.69 5.50
N ASP A 131 6.05 5.13 6.57
CA ASP A 131 6.57 5.01 7.92
C ASP A 131 6.36 3.58 8.47
N LYS A 132 7.29 3.11 9.31
CA LYS A 132 7.24 1.81 9.97
C LYS A 132 6.00 1.61 10.83
N ALA A 133 5.36 2.69 11.31
CA ALA A 133 4.09 2.62 12.04
C ALA A 133 2.93 2.12 11.16
N ARG A 134 3.01 2.29 9.84
CA ARG A 134 1.97 1.84 8.89
C ARG A 134 2.11 0.36 8.53
N ILE A 135 3.15 -0.31 9.01
CA ILE A 135 3.45 -1.70 8.67
C ILE A 135 2.79 -2.64 9.68
N TYR A 136 1.99 -3.56 9.18
CA TYR A 136 1.39 -4.60 9.98
C TYR A 136 2.35 -5.78 10.11
N LEU A 137 3.17 -5.76 11.17
CA LEU A 137 4.05 -6.88 11.55
C LEU A 137 3.26 -8.18 11.81
N ARG A 138 1.96 -8.04 12.11
CA ARG A 138 0.99 -9.12 12.16
C ARG A 138 -0.05 -8.86 11.06
N PRO A 139 0.08 -9.51 9.89
CA PRO A 139 -0.83 -9.28 8.78
C PRO A 139 -2.24 -9.71 9.15
N ILE A 140 -3.22 -8.90 8.79
CA ILE A 140 -4.64 -9.11 9.04
C ILE A 140 -5.30 -9.68 7.77
N ILE A 141 -4.89 -9.22 6.57
CA ILE A 141 -5.43 -9.67 5.28
C ILE A 141 -5.28 -11.20 5.10
N HIS A 142 -4.22 -11.78 5.67
CA HIS A 142 -3.91 -13.21 5.57
C HIS A 142 -4.81 -14.13 6.45
N THR A 143 -5.70 -13.58 7.27
CA THR A 143 -6.37 -14.33 8.34
C THR A 143 -7.64 -15.05 7.86
N VAL A 144 -7.53 -16.35 7.55
CA VAL A 144 -8.66 -17.18 7.06
C VAL A 144 -9.74 -17.46 8.12
N ASN A 145 -9.49 -17.19 9.42
CA ASN A 145 -10.40 -17.59 10.50
C ASN A 145 -10.67 -16.50 11.57
N ASN A 146 -10.39 -15.22 11.30
CA ASN A 146 -10.38 -14.15 12.33
C ASN A 146 -9.52 -14.45 13.58
N LYS A 147 -8.71 -15.51 13.55
CA LYS A 147 -7.70 -15.81 14.55
C LYS A 147 -6.37 -15.40 13.95
N PRO A 148 -5.72 -14.32 14.40
CA PRO A 148 -4.36 -14.05 13.97
C PRO A 148 -3.55 -15.33 14.18
N CYS A 149 -2.71 -15.72 13.22
CA CYS A 149 -1.61 -16.62 13.55
C CYS A 149 -0.81 -15.85 14.61
N LYS A 150 -1.09 -16.13 15.89
CA LYS A 150 -0.59 -15.34 17.03
C LYS A 150 0.94 -15.32 17.08
N ASP A 151 1.56 -16.24 16.34
CA ASP A 151 2.97 -16.58 16.42
C ASP A 151 3.82 -16.09 15.23
N THR A 152 3.23 -15.64 14.12
CA THR A 152 4.01 -15.14 12.97
C THR A 152 4.11 -13.62 13.04
N TYR A 153 5.25 -13.15 13.56
CA TYR A 153 5.69 -11.77 13.40
C TYR A 153 6.64 -11.67 12.22
N GLY A 154 6.49 -10.63 11.40
CA GLY A 154 7.44 -10.31 10.35
C GLY A 154 6.80 -10.26 8.96
N PRO A 155 7.59 -10.51 7.90
CA PRO A 155 7.09 -10.41 6.55
C PRO A 155 6.08 -11.51 6.26
N VAL A 156 5.09 -11.18 5.41
CA VAL A 156 4.09 -12.12 4.90
C VAL A 156 4.74 -13.15 3.99
N THR A 157 5.74 -12.72 3.22
CA THR A 157 6.52 -13.54 2.30
C THR A 157 7.78 -12.78 1.87
N LYS A 158 8.64 -13.42 1.09
CA LYS A 158 9.82 -12.80 0.48
C LYS A 158 9.88 -13.11 -1.00
N LEU A 159 10.11 -12.09 -1.82
CA LEU A 159 10.29 -12.28 -3.26
C LEU A 159 11.53 -13.12 -3.56
N THR A 160 11.43 -13.99 -4.56
CA THR A 160 12.60 -14.65 -5.13
C THR A 160 13.48 -13.63 -5.85
N ALA A 161 14.78 -13.92 -5.98
CA ALA A 161 15.72 -13.04 -6.68
C ALA A 161 15.27 -12.72 -8.13
N LYS A 162 14.63 -13.68 -8.81
CA LYS A 162 14.07 -13.48 -10.15
C LYS A 162 12.91 -12.50 -10.14
N GLN A 163 11.96 -12.65 -9.21
CA GLN A 163 10.83 -11.73 -9.07
C GLN A 163 11.28 -10.33 -8.66
N PHE A 164 12.23 -10.23 -7.73
CA PHE A 164 12.76 -8.94 -7.32
C PHE A 164 13.47 -8.23 -8.48
N LYS A 165 14.23 -8.98 -9.31
CA LYS A 165 14.84 -8.43 -10.53
C LYS A 165 13.80 -7.86 -11.50
N LEU A 166 12.64 -8.51 -11.68
CA LEU A 166 11.55 -7.98 -12.50
C LEU A 166 11.06 -6.62 -11.99
N VAL A 167 10.91 -6.47 -10.66
CA VAL A 167 10.53 -5.18 -10.05
C VAL A 167 11.55 -4.09 -10.38
N ILE A 168 12.84 -4.37 -10.19
CA ILE A 168 13.91 -3.40 -10.48
C ILE A 168 13.96 -3.06 -11.96
N ASP A 169 13.87 -4.05 -12.85
CA ASP A 169 13.90 -3.84 -14.30
C ASP A 169 12.75 -2.93 -14.76
N GLY A 170 11.52 -3.14 -14.26
CA GLY A 170 10.43 -2.25 -14.64
C GLY A 170 10.41 -0.91 -13.90
N LEU A 171 11.00 -0.79 -12.70
CA LEU A 171 11.29 0.53 -12.11
C LEU A 171 12.27 1.32 -12.98
N ASN A 172 13.32 0.68 -13.48
CA ASN A 172 14.27 1.32 -14.39
C ASN A 172 13.59 1.75 -15.70
N LYS A 173 12.68 0.94 -16.24
CA LYS A 173 11.88 1.34 -17.41
C LYS A 173 10.97 2.53 -17.10
N LEU A 174 10.31 2.53 -15.93
CA LEU A 174 9.45 3.64 -15.49
C LEU A 174 10.24 4.95 -15.42
N LEU A 175 11.38 4.93 -14.72
CA LEU A 175 12.22 6.12 -14.50
C LEU A 175 12.82 6.67 -15.81
N ASN A 176 13.07 5.80 -16.78
CA ASN A 176 13.59 6.18 -18.09
C ASN A 176 12.51 6.43 -19.16
N ASN A 177 11.22 6.37 -18.78
CA ASN A 177 10.08 6.51 -19.70
C ASN A 177 10.13 5.51 -20.89
N GLN A 178 10.36 4.24 -20.58
CA GLN A 178 10.50 3.12 -21.52
C GLN A 178 9.45 2.01 -21.30
N LEU A 179 8.31 2.36 -20.71
CA LEU A 179 7.19 1.44 -20.47
C LEU A 179 6.24 1.41 -21.66
#